data_AF-A0A174AA67-F1
#
_entry.id   AF-A0A174AA67-F1
#
_cell.length_a   1.000
_cell.length_b   1.000
_cell.length_c   1.000
_cell.angle_alpha   90.00
_cell.angle_beta   90.00
_cell.angle_gamma   90.00
#
_symmetry.space_group_name_H-M   'P 1'
#
loop_
_entity.id
_entity.type
_entity.pdbx_description
1 polymer ?
#
loop_
_entity_poly.entity_id
_entity_poly.type
_entity_poly.pdbx_seq_one_letter_code
_entity_poly.pdbx_strand_id
1 'polypeptide(L)'
;MLQFEFDGHNSSEYGIIMTGITDNDNLESRSLQLGEKNRYRARENHFGTVYDDNYSFTLSIMKNPCHNINVTPELSSGIITYPEKCTPILKNGIITFPLEYIPDVKLGVIQMNDTDYLSSSNIRIINGWLTSPQTPKLFKILGGDYFYEDIEFFATFTEITTDHVVFPYEMNFTVTCDSPYGYTPEITHNITSSSTLPKTYIINNTSDCHEDYIYPLIKISPKSHGTITIQNVTDNNGTMKINALKDDDFYIDCQHLKIYDITNSIISFEDLGVKDIDNIYWLRLAYGENELRFTGDATFELIYREPRKVGAFG
;
A
#
# COMPACT_ATOMS: atom_id res chain seq x y z
N MET A 1 2.94 -19.38 -3.87
CA MET A 1 1.49 -19.27 -4.10
C MET A 1 1.15 -17.82 -3.84
N LEU A 2 0.63 -17.12 -4.84
CA LEU A 2 0.27 -15.71 -4.69
C LEU A 2 -0.98 -15.64 -3.80
N GLN A 3 -0.79 -15.09 -2.60
CA GLN A 3 -1.86 -14.75 -1.67
C GLN A 3 -2.03 -13.22 -1.69
N PHE A 4 -3.05 -12.73 -0.99
CA PHE A 4 -3.17 -11.30 -0.75
C PHE A 4 -3.76 -11.04 0.63
N GLU A 5 -3.50 -9.85 1.14
CA GLU A 5 -4.14 -9.30 2.33
C GLU A 5 -5.02 -8.12 1.92
N PHE A 6 -6.24 -8.04 2.46
CA PHE A 6 -7.14 -6.92 2.25
C PHE A 6 -7.91 -6.58 3.52
N ASP A 7 -7.86 -5.30 3.92
CA ASP A 7 -8.50 -4.79 5.15
C ASP A 7 -8.13 -5.61 6.40
N GLY A 8 -6.86 -6.06 6.48
CA GLY A 8 -6.32 -6.82 7.60
C GLY A 8 -6.66 -8.31 7.61
N HIS A 9 -7.33 -8.82 6.57
CA HIS A 9 -7.64 -10.24 6.42
C HIS A 9 -6.81 -10.87 5.30
N ASN A 10 -6.38 -12.12 5.49
CA ASN A 10 -5.62 -12.86 4.50
C ASN A 10 -6.53 -13.74 3.62
N SER A 11 -6.23 -13.85 2.32
CA SER A 11 -6.99 -14.68 1.37
C SER A 11 -7.08 -16.16 1.79
N SER A 12 -6.10 -16.67 2.54
CA SER A 12 -6.10 -18.03 3.08
C SER A 12 -7.18 -18.28 4.14
N GLU A 13 -7.66 -17.25 4.85
CA GLU A 13 -8.80 -17.35 5.79
C GLU A 13 -10.08 -17.77 5.07
N TYR A 14 -10.17 -17.43 3.79
CA TYR A 14 -11.30 -17.74 2.92
C TYR A 14 -11.04 -18.96 2.03
N GLY A 15 -9.89 -19.62 2.19
CA GLY A 15 -9.49 -20.79 1.42
C GLY A 15 -9.28 -20.47 -0.07
N ILE A 16 -8.89 -19.25 -0.42
CA ILE A 16 -8.68 -18.80 -1.79
C ILE A 16 -7.25 -18.32 -2.04
N ILE A 17 -6.86 -18.36 -3.31
CA ILE A 17 -5.56 -17.92 -3.80
C ILE A 17 -5.75 -17.04 -5.02
N MET A 18 -4.78 -16.17 -5.28
CA MET A 18 -4.73 -15.37 -6.48
C MET A 18 -4.22 -16.22 -7.65
N THR A 19 -4.95 -16.21 -8.76
CA THR A 19 -4.61 -16.92 -9.99
C THR A 19 -3.94 -16.03 -11.02
N GLY A 20 -4.27 -14.73 -11.00
CA GLY A 20 -3.68 -13.77 -11.92
C GLY A 20 -4.05 -12.34 -11.57
N ILE A 21 -3.22 -11.44 -12.06
CA ILE A 21 -3.50 -10.02 -12.18
C ILE A 21 -3.49 -9.73 -13.68
N THR A 22 -4.58 -9.16 -14.18
CA THR A 22 -4.59 -8.61 -15.54
C THR A 22 -4.36 -7.11 -15.39
N ASP A 23 -3.12 -6.70 -15.63
CA ASP A 23 -2.76 -5.29 -15.64
C ASP A 23 -3.31 -4.60 -16.89
N ASN A 24 -3.52 -3.30 -16.77
CA ASN A 24 -3.50 -2.42 -17.94
C ASN A 24 -2.01 -2.25 -18.29
N ASP A 25 -1.55 -2.70 -19.46
CA ASP A 25 -0.16 -2.56 -19.95
C ASP A 25 0.31 -1.09 -20.13
N ASN A 26 -0.40 -0.14 -19.56
CA ASN A 26 -0.18 1.29 -19.72
C ASN A 26 -0.06 1.95 -18.34
N LEU A 27 0.94 2.82 -18.19
CA LEU A 27 0.95 3.79 -17.10
C LEU A 27 -0.25 4.73 -17.23
N GLU A 28 -0.77 5.18 -16.08
CA GLU A 28 -1.85 6.15 -16.04
C GLU A 28 -1.48 7.44 -16.79
N SER A 29 -2.39 7.84 -17.69
CA SER A 29 -2.19 9.01 -18.54
C SER A 29 -2.32 10.30 -17.74
N ARG A 30 -1.67 11.35 -18.23
CA ARG A 30 -1.70 12.67 -17.62
C ARG A 30 -2.13 13.72 -18.63
N SER A 31 -3.11 14.53 -18.26
CA SER A 31 -3.53 15.70 -19.03
C SER A 31 -2.91 16.99 -18.49
N LEU A 32 -2.62 17.91 -19.40
CA LEU A 32 -2.13 19.25 -19.05
C LEU A 32 -3.28 20.11 -18.53
N GLN A 33 -3.06 20.77 -17.40
CA GLN A 33 -3.93 21.85 -16.95
C GLN A 33 -3.46 23.18 -17.54
N LEU A 34 -4.22 23.69 -18.51
CA LEU A 34 -3.89 24.88 -19.28
C LEU A 34 -4.92 25.99 -19.11
N GLY A 35 -4.45 27.23 -19.01
CA GLY A 35 -5.31 28.42 -19.06
C GLY A 35 -5.63 28.87 -20.49
N GLU A 36 -6.68 29.66 -20.66
CA GLU A 36 -7.12 30.11 -21.98
C GLU A 36 -6.07 30.94 -22.74
N LYS A 37 -5.90 30.63 -24.03
CA LYS A 37 -5.22 31.50 -25.01
C LYS A 37 -6.13 32.65 -25.40
N ASN A 38 -5.53 33.82 -25.63
CA ASN A 38 -6.24 34.94 -26.23
C ASN A 38 -5.31 35.73 -27.16
N ARG A 39 -5.86 36.73 -27.87
CA ARG A 39 -5.10 37.54 -28.83
C ARG A 39 -3.86 38.24 -28.24
N TYR A 40 -3.82 38.43 -26.93
CA TYR A 40 -2.71 39.06 -26.22
C TYR A 40 -1.77 38.06 -25.54
N ARG A 41 -2.14 36.78 -25.52
CA ARG A 41 -1.40 35.71 -24.86
C ARG A 41 -1.34 34.49 -25.77
N ALA A 42 -0.27 34.45 -26.57
CA ALA A 42 -0.02 33.38 -27.54
C ALA A 42 0.44 32.05 -26.89
N ARG A 43 0.90 32.08 -25.63
CA ARG A 43 1.33 30.89 -24.87
C ARG A 43 0.30 30.58 -23.76
N GLU A 44 -0.17 29.35 -23.66
CA GLU A 44 -1.04 28.94 -22.54
C GLU A 44 -0.29 29.08 -21.21
N ASN A 45 -1.00 29.53 -20.17
CA ASN A 45 -0.51 29.38 -18.81
C ASN A 45 -0.56 27.89 -18.46
N HIS A 46 0.56 27.34 -17.98
CA HIS A 46 0.64 25.96 -17.54
C HIS A 46 0.47 25.91 -16.03
N PHE A 47 -0.48 25.12 -15.55
CA PHE A 47 -0.74 24.88 -14.13
C PHE A 47 -0.25 23.50 -13.67
N GLY A 48 0.47 22.79 -14.55
CA GLY A 48 0.96 21.44 -14.31
C GLY A 48 0.15 20.39 -15.06
N THR A 49 0.17 19.16 -14.55
CA THR A 49 -0.48 17.99 -15.13
C THR A 49 -1.19 17.22 -14.04
N VAL A 50 -2.38 16.72 -14.35
CA VAL A 50 -3.15 15.81 -13.48
C VAL A 50 -3.22 14.43 -14.11
N TYR A 51 -3.36 13.40 -13.27
CA TYR A 51 -3.68 12.08 -13.79
C TYR A 51 -5.14 12.06 -14.22
N ASP A 52 -5.41 11.37 -15.33
CA ASP A 52 -6.73 11.31 -15.92
C ASP A 52 -7.66 10.41 -15.10
N ASP A 53 -7.12 9.32 -14.53
CA ASP A 53 -7.82 8.36 -13.69
C ASP A 53 -6.90 7.80 -12.57
N ASN A 54 -7.49 7.02 -11.67
CA ASN A 54 -6.78 6.22 -10.67
C ASN A 54 -6.37 4.86 -11.27
N TYR A 55 -5.30 4.27 -10.72
CA TYR A 55 -4.85 2.96 -11.16
C TYR A 55 -5.93 1.90 -10.89
N SER A 56 -6.13 1.02 -11.87
CA SER A 56 -7.05 -0.10 -11.74
C SER A 56 -6.55 -1.32 -12.50
N PHE A 57 -6.88 -2.50 -11.98
CA PHE A 57 -6.50 -3.78 -12.57
C PHE A 57 -7.54 -4.84 -12.20
N THR A 58 -7.50 -5.98 -12.91
CA THR A 58 -8.37 -7.11 -12.61
C THR A 58 -7.64 -8.15 -11.80
N LEU A 59 -8.17 -8.50 -10.63
CA LEU A 59 -7.71 -9.58 -9.77
C LEU A 59 -8.52 -10.84 -10.05
N SER A 60 -7.86 -11.96 -10.36
CA SER A 60 -8.49 -13.27 -10.53
C SER A 60 -8.17 -14.16 -9.33
N ILE A 61 -9.17 -14.86 -8.79
CA ILE A 61 -9.02 -15.76 -7.63
C ILE A 61 -9.71 -17.10 -7.85
N MET A 62 -9.17 -18.14 -7.21
CA MET A 62 -9.79 -19.47 -7.15
C MET A 62 -9.69 -20.08 -5.75
N LYS A 63 -10.46 -21.14 -5.50
CA LYS A 63 -10.26 -21.96 -4.31
C LYS A 63 -8.85 -22.53 -4.29
N ASN A 64 -8.22 -22.54 -3.12
CA ASN A 64 -6.94 -23.18 -2.96
C ASN A 64 -7.06 -24.70 -3.25
N PRO A 65 -6.43 -25.23 -4.31
CA PRO A 65 -6.51 -26.65 -4.63
C PRO A 65 -5.69 -27.51 -3.65
N CYS A 66 -4.88 -26.89 -2.80
CA CYS A 66 -4.11 -27.56 -1.76
C CYS A 66 -4.90 -27.57 -0.44
N HIS A 67 -5.63 -28.66 -0.18
CA HIS A 67 -6.44 -28.83 1.04
C HIS A 67 -5.64 -29.13 2.31
N ASN A 68 -4.31 -29.27 2.24
CA ASN A 68 -3.47 -29.56 3.40
C ASN A 68 -2.73 -28.29 3.85
N ILE A 69 -3.11 -27.78 5.03
CA ILE A 69 -2.68 -26.53 5.68
C ILE A 69 -1.16 -26.35 5.85
N ASN A 70 -0.35 -27.37 5.55
CA ASN A 70 1.09 -27.40 5.82
C ASN A 70 1.96 -27.40 4.55
N VAL A 71 1.38 -27.26 3.35
CA VAL A 71 2.14 -27.29 2.09
C VAL A 71 1.70 -26.15 1.18
N THR A 72 2.52 -25.10 1.14
CA THR A 72 2.36 -23.97 0.22
C THR A 72 3.30 -24.17 -0.97
N PRO A 73 2.79 -24.37 -2.21
CA PRO A 73 3.65 -24.41 -3.38
C PRO A 73 4.21 -23.01 -3.67
N GLU A 74 5.42 -22.93 -4.20
CA GLU A 74 6.10 -21.69 -4.56
C GLU A 74 5.87 -21.38 -6.05
N LEU A 75 5.99 -20.12 -6.43
CA LEU A 75 6.00 -19.71 -7.83
C LEU A 75 7.39 -19.20 -8.13
N SER A 76 8.11 -19.87 -9.02
CA SER A 76 9.45 -19.46 -9.45
C SER A 76 9.47 -19.38 -10.96
N SER A 77 9.82 -18.20 -11.50
CA SER A 77 9.90 -17.96 -12.95
C SER A 77 8.59 -18.31 -13.71
N GLY A 78 7.43 -17.99 -13.11
CA GLY A 78 6.12 -18.30 -13.68
C GLY A 78 5.71 -19.78 -13.63
N ILE A 79 6.54 -20.64 -13.02
CA ILE A 79 6.26 -22.07 -12.86
C ILE A 79 5.98 -22.37 -11.39
N ILE A 80 4.86 -23.03 -11.13
CA ILE A 80 4.49 -23.48 -9.78
C ILE A 80 5.39 -24.66 -9.40
N THR A 81 6.22 -24.49 -8.38
CA THR A 81 7.10 -25.52 -7.82
C THR A 81 6.53 -26.03 -6.49
N TYR A 82 6.46 -27.35 -6.35
CA TYR A 82 5.96 -28.01 -5.14
C TYR A 82 7.14 -28.54 -4.32
N PRO A 83 7.11 -28.49 -2.98
CA PRO A 83 8.11 -29.13 -2.13
C PRO A 83 8.33 -30.59 -2.51
N GLU A 84 9.55 -31.11 -2.40
CA GLU A 84 9.95 -32.44 -2.90
C GLU A 84 9.01 -33.59 -2.50
N LYS A 85 8.45 -33.51 -1.29
CA LYS A 85 7.49 -34.49 -0.72
C LYS A 85 6.10 -34.43 -1.37
N CYS A 86 5.81 -33.37 -2.11
CA CYS A 86 4.55 -33.05 -2.76
C CYS A 86 4.72 -32.79 -4.26
N THR A 87 5.93 -32.99 -4.80
CA THR A 87 6.22 -32.75 -6.21
C THR A 87 5.46 -33.73 -7.10
N PRO A 88 4.60 -33.24 -8.00
CA PRO A 88 3.95 -34.11 -8.97
C PRO A 88 5.00 -34.76 -9.87
N ILE A 89 4.87 -36.06 -10.10
CA ILE A 89 5.70 -36.81 -11.02
C ILE A 89 4.93 -37.13 -12.29
N LEU A 90 5.53 -36.85 -13.45
CA LEU A 90 4.97 -37.24 -14.74
C LEU A 90 5.37 -38.68 -15.05
N LYS A 91 4.40 -39.60 -15.02
CA LYS A 91 4.60 -41.00 -15.40
C LYS A 91 3.66 -41.34 -16.54
N ASN A 92 4.23 -41.77 -17.69
CA ASN A 92 3.46 -42.16 -18.88
C ASN A 92 2.43 -41.11 -19.33
N GLY A 93 2.78 -39.82 -19.24
CA GLY A 93 1.89 -38.71 -19.63
C GLY A 93 0.80 -38.37 -18.60
N ILE A 94 0.81 -39.00 -17.43
CA ILE A 94 -0.12 -38.74 -16.34
C ILE A 94 0.64 -38.10 -15.18
N ILE A 95 0.19 -36.92 -14.77
CA ILE A 95 0.68 -36.24 -13.58
C ILE A 95 0.14 -36.98 -12.35
N THR A 96 1.05 -37.53 -11.54
CA THR A 96 0.72 -38.31 -10.35
C THR A 96 1.29 -37.61 -9.13
N PHE A 97 0.55 -37.59 -8.03
CA PHE A 97 1.02 -36.99 -6.79
C PHE A 97 1.16 -38.04 -5.68
N PRO A 98 2.05 -37.84 -4.68
CA PRO A 98 2.30 -38.80 -3.60
C PRO A 98 1.10 -38.97 -2.64
N LEU A 99 0.97 -40.17 -2.03
CA LEU A 99 -0.20 -40.69 -1.28
C LEU A 99 -0.73 -39.84 -0.10
N GLU A 100 0.04 -38.88 0.42
CA GLU A 100 -0.42 -37.95 1.46
C GLU A 100 -1.22 -36.76 0.89
N TYR A 101 -1.47 -36.79 -0.42
CA TYR A 101 -2.21 -35.81 -1.19
C TYR A 101 -3.38 -36.52 -1.88
N ILE A 102 -4.60 -35.97 -1.75
CA ILE A 102 -5.77 -36.38 -2.53
C ILE A 102 -6.03 -35.24 -3.53
N PRO A 103 -5.41 -35.26 -4.71
CA PRO A 103 -5.88 -34.45 -5.79
C PRO A 103 -7.01 -35.17 -6.50
N ASP A 104 -8.05 -34.43 -6.83
CA ASP A 104 -9.03 -34.95 -7.74
C ASP A 104 -8.55 -34.80 -9.19
N VAL A 105 -7.73 -35.76 -9.62
CA VAL A 105 -7.25 -35.85 -11.01
C VAL A 105 -7.78 -37.14 -11.61
N LYS A 106 -8.62 -37.00 -12.64
CA LYS A 106 -8.94 -38.09 -13.55
C LYS A 106 -8.32 -37.79 -14.90
N LEU A 107 -7.48 -38.71 -15.37
CA LEU A 107 -6.90 -38.74 -16.73
C LEU A 107 -5.96 -37.57 -17.08
N GLY A 108 -5.17 -37.08 -16.12
CA GLY A 108 -4.15 -36.04 -16.40
C GLY A 108 -4.71 -34.65 -16.68
N VAL A 109 -5.99 -34.43 -16.38
CA VAL A 109 -6.68 -33.14 -16.37
C VAL A 109 -7.27 -32.96 -14.97
N ILE A 110 -7.19 -31.75 -14.41
CA ILE A 110 -7.93 -31.41 -13.18
C ILE A 110 -9.41 -31.60 -13.50
N GLN A 111 -10.06 -32.60 -12.91
CA GLN A 111 -11.51 -32.71 -12.97
C GLN A 111 -12.05 -32.05 -11.71
N MET A 112 -12.93 -31.07 -11.88
CA MET A 112 -13.60 -30.41 -10.77
C MET A 112 -14.53 -31.42 -10.10
N ASN A 113 -14.19 -31.86 -8.89
CA ASN A 113 -15.16 -32.53 -8.03
C ASN A 113 -16.15 -31.50 -7.48
N ASP A 114 -17.24 -31.98 -6.88
CA ASP A 114 -18.28 -31.13 -6.28
C ASP A 114 -17.78 -30.20 -5.14
N THR A 115 -16.51 -30.32 -4.76
CA THR A 115 -15.83 -29.56 -3.71
C THR A 115 -15.01 -28.38 -4.23
N ASP A 116 -14.67 -28.37 -5.52
CA ASP A 116 -13.60 -27.53 -6.08
C ASP A 116 -14.13 -26.27 -6.77
N TYR A 117 -15.44 -26.21 -7.05
CA TYR A 117 -16.10 -24.97 -7.47
C TYR A 117 -16.41 -24.07 -6.27
N LEU A 118 -16.49 -22.77 -6.54
CA LEU A 118 -16.98 -21.78 -5.59
C LEU A 118 -18.50 -21.95 -5.44
N SER A 119 -18.91 -22.50 -4.29
CA SER A 119 -20.34 -22.59 -3.99
C SER A 119 -20.94 -21.19 -3.85
N SER A 120 -22.27 -21.06 -4.00
CA SER A 120 -22.97 -19.80 -3.75
C SER A 120 -22.69 -19.22 -2.36
N SER A 121 -22.44 -20.07 -1.36
CA SER A 121 -22.02 -19.67 -0.02
C SER A 121 -20.61 -19.07 -0.03
N ASN A 122 -19.65 -19.71 -0.71
CA ASN A 122 -18.29 -19.19 -0.83
C ASN A 122 -18.28 -17.83 -1.53
N ILE A 123 -18.98 -17.73 -2.67
CA ILE A 123 -19.11 -16.48 -3.44
C ILE A 123 -19.68 -15.38 -2.54
N ARG A 124 -20.77 -15.66 -1.81
CA ARG A 124 -21.38 -14.68 -0.91
C ARG A 124 -20.43 -14.19 0.18
N ILE A 125 -19.67 -15.10 0.81
CA ILE A 125 -18.74 -14.74 1.89
C ILE A 125 -17.57 -13.91 1.35
N ILE A 126 -16.96 -14.35 0.25
CA ILE A 126 -15.81 -13.68 -0.35
C ILE A 126 -16.21 -12.30 -0.91
N ASN A 127 -17.33 -12.24 -1.64
CA ASN A 127 -17.91 -10.97 -2.09
C ASN A 127 -18.20 -10.05 -0.91
N GLY A 128 -18.88 -10.58 0.12
CA GLY A 128 -19.18 -9.85 1.34
C GLY A 128 -17.92 -9.30 2.02
N TRP A 129 -16.79 -9.99 1.99
CA TRP A 129 -15.54 -9.45 2.50
C TRP A 129 -14.96 -8.36 1.58
N LEU A 130 -14.73 -8.67 0.31
CA LEU A 130 -14.00 -7.79 -0.61
C LEU A 130 -14.75 -6.48 -0.90
N THR A 131 -16.08 -6.51 -1.03
CA THR A 131 -16.86 -5.32 -1.40
C THR A 131 -17.57 -4.64 -0.22
N SER A 132 -17.37 -5.11 1.01
CA SER A 132 -17.95 -4.44 2.19
C SER A 132 -17.33 -3.08 2.49
N PRO A 133 -15.99 -2.91 2.41
CA PRO A 133 -15.38 -1.62 2.67
C PRO A 133 -15.92 -0.53 1.75
N GLN A 134 -16.45 0.54 2.34
CA GLN A 134 -17.02 1.68 1.61
C GLN A 134 -15.97 2.74 1.24
N THR A 135 -14.75 2.59 1.74
CA THR A 135 -13.60 3.46 1.48
C THR A 135 -12.40 2.58 1.15
N PRO A 136 -11.43 3.10 0.38
CA PRO A 136 -10.21 2.36 0.07
C PRO A 136 -9.55 1.78 1.31
N LYS A 137 -9.13 0.52 1.22
CA LYS A 137 -8.42 -0.21 2.28
C LYS A 137 -7.11 -0.73 1.77
N LEU A 138 -6.19 -0.96 2.69
CA LEU A 138 -4.88 -1.50 2.38
C LEU A 138 -5.02 -2.89 1.75
N PHE A 139 -4.47 -3.03 0.56
CA PHE A 139 -4.39 -4.23 -0.26
C PHE A 139 -2.92 -4.55 -0.50
N LYS A 140 -2.51 -5.77 -0.16
CA LYS A 140 -1.13 -6.23 -0.30
C LYS A 140 -1.11 -7.54 -1.05
N ILE A 141 -0.25 -7.64 -2.05
CA ILE A 141 0.01 -8.92 -2.72
C ILE A 141 1.12 -9.61 -1.94
N LEU A 142 0.90 -10.88 -1.60
CA LEU A 142 1.77 -11.67 -0.75
C LEU A 142 2.38 -12.82 -1.55
N GLY A 143 3.70 -12.79 -1.71
CA GLY A 143 4.48 -13.84 -2.34
C GLY A 143 4.39 -13.86 -3.87
N GLY A 144 5.47 -14.31 -4.51
CA GLY A 144 5.66 -14.22 -5.95
C GLY A 144 6.39 -12.95 -6.35
N ASP A 145 7.32 -13.06 -7.30
CA ASP A 145 8.16 -11.94 -7.77
C ASP A 145 7.42 -11.06 -8.79
N TYR A 146 6.14 -10.76 -8.56
CA TYR A 146 5.31 -10.00 -9.51
C TYR A 146 5.83 -8.56 -9.66
N PHE A 147 6.17 -7.94 -8.53
CA PHE A 147 6.86 -6.67 -8.49
C PHE A 147 8.31 -6.89 -8.06
N TYR A 148 9.23 -6.06 -8.59
CA TYR A 148 10.64 -6.11 -8.21
C TYR A 148 10.88 -5.71 -6.74
N GLU A 149 9.96 -4.92 -6.19
CA GLU A 149 9.91 -4.53 -4.78
C GLU A 149 8.49 -4.75 -4.25
N ASP A 150 8.34 -4.77 -2.92
CA ASP A 150 7.00 -4.86 -2.32
C ASP A 150 6.20 -3.59 -2.65
N ILE A 151 5.01 -3.78 -3.21
CA ILE A 151 4.07 -2.71 -3.53
C ILE A 151 2.73 -2.99 -2.84
N GLU A 152 2.22 -1.98 -2.15
CA GLU A 152 0.92 -1.97 -1.48
C GLU A 152 0.00 -0.92 -2.13
N PHE A 153 -1.30 -1.16 -2.07
CA PHE A 153 -2.32 -0.29 -2.66
C PHE A 153 -3.37 0.06 -1.62
N PHE A 154 -3.96 1.25 -1.73
CA PHE A 154 -5.23 1.53 -1.08
C PHE A 154 -6.32 1.40 -2.13
N ALA A 155 -7.18 0.40 -1.99
CA ALA A 155 -8.10 0.01 -3.06
C ALA A 155 -9.50 -0.36 -2.57
N THR A 156 -10.44 -0.32 -3.51
CA THR A 156 -11.81 -0.81 -3.37
C THR A 156 -12.09 -1.86 -4.44
N PHE A 157 -12.83 -2.89 -4.07
CA PHE A 157 -13.29 -3.94 -5.00
C PHE A 157 -14.71 -3.62 -5.43
N THR A 158 -14.96 -3.58 -6.74
CA THR A 158 -16.24 -3.08 -7.29
C THR A 158 -16.97 -4.14 -8.13
N GLU A 159 -16.44 -4.46 -9.30
CA GLU A 159 -17.08 -5.38 -10.24
C GLU A 159 -16.70 -6.83 -9.92
N ILE A 160 -17.68 -7.73 -9.99
CA ILE A 160 -17.48 -9.16 -9.77
C ILE A 160 -18.06 -9.93 -10.95
N THR A 161 -17.20 -10.71 -11.59
CA THR A 161 -17.64 -11.67 -12.60
C THR A 161 -17.19 -13.05 -12.20
N THR A 162 -18.10 -14.01 -12.27
CA THR A 162 -17.75 -15.43 -12.14
C THR A 162 -17.75 -16.03 -13.54
N ASP A 163 -16.64 -16.62 -13.93
CA ASP A 163 -16.63 -17.41 -15.15
C ASP A 163 -17.33 -18.75 -14.86
N HIS A 164 -18.13 -19.25 -15.81
CA HIS A 164 -18.81 -20.55 -15.77
C HIS A 164 -20.03 -20.63 -14.83
N VAL A 165 -21.20 -20.26 -15.38
CA VAL A 165 -22.52 -20.14 -14.69
C VAL A 165 -22.96 -21.38 -13.89
N VAL A 166 -22.50 -22.59 -14.25
CA VAL A 166 -22.92 -23.83 -13.60
C VAL A 166 -21.93 -24.30 -12.52
N PHE A 167 -20.63 -24.12 -12.75
CA PHE A 167 -19.55 -24.55 -11.84
C PHE A 167 -18.43 -23.51 -11.86
N PRO A 168 -18.59 -22.38 -11.13
CA PRO A 168 -17.60 -21.32 -11.17
C PRO A 168 -16.35 -21.75 -10.40
N TYR A 169 -15.22 -21.85 -11.10
CA TYR A 169 -13.92 -22.16 -10.48
C TYR A 169 -13.06 -20.90 -10.25
N GLU A 170 -13.43 -19.78 -10.86
CA GLU A 170 -12.69 -18.52 -10.81
C GLU A 170 -13.65 -17.34 -10.62
N MET A 171 -13.20 -16.34 -9.87
CA MET A 171 -13.86 -15.05 -9.74
C MET A 171 -12.88 -13.95 -10.09
N ASN A 172 -13.33 -13.02 -10.92
CA ASN A 172 -12.58 -11.83 -11.29
C ASN A 172 -13.19 -10.62 -10.60
N PHE A 173 -12.30 -9.76 -10.09
CA PHE A 173 -12.65 -8.54 -9.41
C PHE A 173 -11.94 -7.36 -10.04
N THR A 174 -12.66 -6.26 -10.26
CA THR A 174 -12.02 -4.99 -10.58
C THR A 174 -11.54 -4.34 -9.28
N VAL A 175 -10.22 -4.15 -9.17
CA VAL A 175 -9.56 -3.46 -8.07
C VAL A 175 -9.30 -2.02 -8.52
N THR A 176 -9.95 -1.07 -7.86
CA THR A 176 -9.79 0.36 -8.14
C THR A 176 -9.04 1.02 -6.99
N CYS A 177 -7.86 1.55 -7.28
CA CYS A 177 -7.02 2.26 -6.32
C CYS A 177 -7.57 3.67 -6.03
N ASP A 178 -7.16 4.25 -4.92
CA ASP A 178 -7.46 5.63 -4.55
C ASP A 178 -6.54 6.67 -5.21
N SER A 179 -5.51 6.20 -5.90
CA SER A 179 -4.48 6.99 -6.55
C SER A 179 -3.97 6.29 -7.83
N PRO A 180 -3.22 7.00 -8.69
CA PRO A 180 -2.56 6.43 -9.87
C PRO A 180 -1.25 5.69 -9.55
N TYR A 181 -0.97 5.41 -8.27
CA TYR A 181 0.29 4.87 -7.79
C TYR A 181 0.09 3.61 -6.94
N GLY A 182 1.13 2.77 -6.91
CA GLY A 182 1.37 1.90 -5.78
C GLY A 182 2.18 2.63 -4.71
N TYR A 183 2.33 2.01 -3.55
CA TYR A 183 3.11 2.55 -2.45
C TYR A 183 4.10 1.51 -1.94
N THR A 184 5.26 1.94 -1.46
CA THR A 184 6.11 1.07 -0.64
C THR A 184 5.34 0.62 0.60
N PRO A 185 5.77 -0.47 1.27
CA PRO A 185 5.41 -0.73 2.66
C PRO A 185 5.67 0.51 3.53
N GLU A 186 4.98 0.57 4.67
CA GLU A 186 5.15 1.68 5.61
C GLU A 186 6.60 1.77 6.10
N ILE A 187 7.19 2.94 5.96
CA ILE A 187 8.56 3.24 6.38
C ILE A 187 8.49 4.01 7.70
N THR A 188 9.14 3.46 8.73
CA THR A 188 9.16 4.03 10.07
C THR A 188 10.58 4.34 10.54
N HIS A 189 10.81 5.57 10.98
CA HIS A 189 12.08 6.03 11.54
C HIS A 189 11.91 6.46 12.99
N ASN A 190 12.65 5.81 13.89
CA ASN A 190 12.64 6.12 15.32
C ASN A 190 13.84 6.98 15.69
N ILE A 191 13.58 8.17 16.21
CA ILE A 191 14.58 9.20 16.51
C ILE A 191 14.42 9.64 17.96
N THR A 192 15.54 9.85 18.66
CA THR A 192 15.54 10.43 20.00
C THR A 192 16.46 11.65 20.00
N SER A 193 15.97 12.78 20.50
CA SER A 193 16.78 13.96 20.80
C SER A 193 16.71 14.30 22.28
N SER A 194 17.67 15.09 22.75
CA SER A 194 17.67 15.66 24.10
C SER A 194 17.67 17.18 24.04
N SER A 195 17.38 17.83 25.18
CA SER A 195 17.42 19.28 25.32
C SER A 195 18.84 19.88 25.14
N THR A 196 19.89 19.07 25.34
CA THR A 196 21.28 19.52 25.27
C THR A 196 21.99 19.11 23.98
N LEU A 197 21.47 18.11 23.27
CA LEU A 197 22.09 17.59 22.05
C LEU A 197 21.02 17.39 20.97
N PRO A 198 20.92 18.32 20.00
CA PRO A 198 20.13 18.13 18.79
C PRO A 198 20.51 16.84 18.07
N LYS A 199 19.52 16.18 17.48
CA LYS A 199 19.73 14.98 16.67
C LYS A 199 19.54 15.32 15.19
N THR A 200 20.56 15.08 14.39
CA THR A 200 20.44 15.06 12.93
C THR A 200 20.14 13.64 12.45
N TYR A 201 19.26 13.53 11.46
CA TYR A 201 18.87 12.28 10.81
C TYR A 201 18.70 12.52 9.31
N ILE A 202 19.16 11.59 8.48
CA ILE A 202 19.09 11.72 7.02
C ILE A 202 18.07 10.71 6.51
N ILE A 203 17.10 11.21 5.72
CA ILE A 203 16.12 10.40 5.02
C ILE A 203 16.32 10.59 3.52
N ASN A 204 16.38 9.51 2.75
CA ASN A 204 16.43 9.59 1.30
C ASN A 204 15.06 9.21 0.73
N ASN A 205 14.32 10.17 0.17
CA ASN A 205 13.07 9.92 -0.53
C ASN A 205 13.40 9.39 -1.93
N THR A 206 13.03 8.15 -2.20
CA THR A 206 13.29 7.50 -3.50
C THR A 206 12.07 7.40 -4.40
N SER A 207 10.95 8.05 -4.07
CA SER A 207 9.70 7.99 -4.83
C SER A 207 9.83 8.35 -6.31
N ASP A 208 8.94 7.83 -7.15
CA ASP A 208 8.92 8.11 -8.60
C ASP A 208 8.31 9.48 -8.97
N CYS A 209 7.87 10.22 -7.95
CA CYS A 209 7.23 11.54 -8.05
C CYS A 209 8.21 12.63 -7.62
N HIS A 210 9.24 12.87 -8.44
CA HIS A 210 10.40 13.70 -8.06
C HIS A 210 10.09 15.16 -7.75
N GLU A 211 9.01 15.70 -8.32
CA GLU A 211 8.57 17.09 -8.12
C GLU A 211 7.57 17.22 -6.96
N ASP A 212 7.11 16.11 -6.41
CA ASP A 212 6.16 16.07 -5.31
C ASP A 212 6.88 15.83 -3.98
N TYR A 213 6.25 16.29 -2.89
CA TYR A 213 6.74 16.06 -1.55
C TYR A 213 5.98 14.92 -0.89
N ILE A 214 6.69 14.14 -0.06
CA ILE A 214 6.06 13.22 0.89
C ILE A 214 5.83 13.95 2.21
N TYR A 215 4.60 13.87 2.73
CA TYR A 215 4.21 14.46 3.99
C TYR A 215 4.06 13.36 5.06
N PRO A 216 5.02 13.21 5.99
CA PRO A 216 4.97 12.14 6.98
C PRO A 216 3.96 12.42 8.10
N LEU A 217 3.49 11.33 8.71
CA LEU A 217 2.89 11.36 10.04
C LEU A 217 4.02 11.28 11.08
N ILE A 218 3.98 12.16 12.08
CA ILE A 218 4.99 12.20 13.14
C ILE A 218 4.31 11.97 14.48
N LYS A 219 4.63 10.88 15.16
CA LYS A 219 4.30 10.72 16.57
C LYS A 219 5.41 11.30 17.43
N ILE A 220 5.05 12.09 18.41
CA ILE A 220 5.97 12.72 19.34
C ILE A 220 5.61 12.29 20.76
N SER A 221 6.60 11.78 21.49
CA SER A 221 6.48 11.46 22.91
C SER A 221 7.49 12.31 23.71
N PRO A 222 7.07 13.45 24.29
CA PRO A 222 7.93 14.36 25.03
C PRO A 222 8.37 13.78 26.38
N LYS A 223 9.67 13.88 26.69
CA LYS A 223 10.27 13.38 27.94
C LYS A 223 10.42 14.46 29.02
N SER A 224 10.36 15.72 28.63
CA SER A 224 10.29 16.85 29.54
C SER A 224 9.47 18.00 28.95
N HIS A 225 9.02 18.91 29.81
CA HIS A 225 8.34 20.12 29.36
C HIS A 225 9.33 21.01 28.60
N GLY A 226 8.92 21.53 27.46
CA GLY A 226 9.77 22.46 26.72
C GLY A 226 9.34 22.65 25.28
N THR A 227 10.21 23.29 24.51
CA THR A 227 10.00 23.47 23.09
C THR A 227 10.67 22.34 22.31
N ILE A 228 9.90 21.77 21.39
CA ILE A 228 10.36 20.82 20.39
C ILE A 228 10.48 21.55 19.06
N THR A 229 11.53 21.27 18.30
CA THR A 229 11.66 21.73 16.91
C THR A 229 11.97 20.59 15.97
N ILE A 230 11.31 20.60 14.82
CA ILE A 230 11.58 19.70 13.71
C ILE A 230 11.94 20.57 12.52
N GLN A 231 13.15 20.42 12.00
CA GLN A 231 13.67 21.20 10.90
C GLN A 231 14.07 20.29 9.75
N ASN A 232 13.66 20.63 8.52
CA ASN A 232 14.27 20.09 7.31
C ASN A 232 15.31 21.10 6.81
N VAL A 233 16.59 20.80 7.00
CA VAL A 233 17.72 21.69 6.67
C VAL A 233 17.83 21.87 5.16
N THR A 234 17.63 20.78 4.41
CA THR A 234 17.72 20.72 2.95
C THR A 234 16.51 21.33 2.24
N ASP A 235 15.33 21.35 2.85
CA ASP A 235 14.16 22.07 2.33
C ASP A 235 14.09 23.49 2.92
N ASN A 236 15.00 24.35 2.47
CA ASN A 236 14.99 25.79 2.79
C ASN A 236 15.02 26.11 4.31
N ASN A 237 15.59 25.23 5.12
CA ASN A 237 15.56 25.31 6.59
C ASN A 237 14.13 25.41 7.18
N GLY A 238 13.13 24.82 6.51
CA GLY A 238 11.76 24.75 6.98
C GLY A 238 11.72 24.18 8.39
N THR A 239 11.10 24.91 9.33
CA THR A 239 11.16 24.59 10.76
C THR A 239 9.79 24.69 11.40
N MET A 240 9.34 23.60 11.99
CA MET A 240 8.21 23.58 12.91
C MET A 240 8.72 23.74 14.34
N LYS A 241 8.04 24.56 15.14
CA LYS A 241 8.34 24.79 16.55
C LYS A 241 7.06 24.76 17.37
N ILE A 242 7.03 23.89 18.38
CA ILE A 242 5.86 23.68 19.25
C ILE A 242 6.31 23.50 20.70
N ASN A 243 5.47 23.90 21.63
CA ASN A 243 5.63 23.58 23.04
C ASN A 243 4.97 22.24 23.33
N ALA A 244 5.64 21.42 24.13
CA ALA A 244 5.19 20.11 24.50
C ALA A 244 5.21 19.95 26.03
N LEU A 245 4.21 19.25 26.54
CA LEU A 245 4.14 18.85 27.94
C LEU A 245 4.75 17.47 28.12
N LYS A 246 5.43 17.26 29.25
CA LYS A 246 6.02 15.96 29.59
C LYS A 246 4.94 14.88 29.64
N ASP A 247 5.25 13.71 29.08
CA ASP A 247 4.39 12.52 29.07
C ASP A 247 3.03 12.73 28.34
N ASP A 248 2.96 13.73 27.45
CA ASP A 248 1.77 14.04 26.66
C ASP A 248 2.07 13.74 25.18
N ASP A 249 1.70 12.54 24.76
CA ASP A 249 1.96 12.03 23.41
C ASP A 249 0.94 12.59 22.40
N PHE A 250 1.42 12.98 21.23
CA PHE A 250 0.56 13.50 20.16
C PHE A 250 1.13 13.20 18.77
N TYR A 251 0.29 13.43 17.76
CA TYR A 251 0.57 13.20 16.36
C TYR A 251 0.52 14.51 15.57
N ILE A 252 1.48 14.69 14.67
CA ILE A 252 1.50 15.74 13.65
C ILE A 252 1.30 15.05 12.30
N ASP A 253 0.11 15.20 11.74
CA ASP A 253 -0.21 14.74 10.40
C ASP A 253 0.11 15.86 9.42
N CYS A 254 1.28 15.76 8.79
CA CYS A 254 1.77 16.79 7.88
C CYS A 254 1.00 16.83 6.57
N GLN A 255 0.29 15.75 6.21
CA GLN A 255 -0.49 15.69 4.98
C GLN A 255 -1.83 16.40 5.16
N HIS A 256 -2.48 16.20 6.29
CA HIS A 256 -3.77 16.81 6.62
C HIS A 256 -3.65 18.12 7.42
N LEU A 257 -2.42 18.57 7.68
CA LEU A 257 -2.12 19.80 8.42
C LEU A 257 -2.83 19.84 9.78
N LYS A 258 -2.80 18.71 10.49
CA LYS A 258 -3.54 18.50 11.73
C LYS A 258 -2.63 18.01 12.84
N ILE A 259 -2.88 18.49 14.07
CA ILE A 259 -2.25 17.96 15.29
C ILE A 259 -3.34 17.42 16.21
N TYR A 260 -3.13 16.21 16.74
CA TYR A 260 -4.11 15.54 17.59
C TYR A 260 -3.45 14.64 18.63
N ASP A 261 -4.13 14.43 19.75
CA ASP A 261 -3.65 13.58 20.85
C ASP A 261 -3.83 12.08 20.54
N ILE A 262 -3.38 11.22 21.45
CA ILE A 262 -3.57 9.76 21.35
C ILE A 262 -5.03 9.29 21.32
N THR A 263 -6.00 10.16 21.64
CA THR A 263 -7.44 9.88 21.58
C THR A 263 -8.09 10.35 20.28
N ASN A 264 -7.31 10.87 19.34
CA ASN A 264 -7.73 11.52 18.09
C ASN A 264 -8.45 12.88 18.29
N SER A 265 -8.34 13.49 19.47
CA SER A 265 -8.86 14.82 19.73
C SER A 265 -7.92 15.87 19.17
N ILE A 266 -8.46 16.88 18.47
CA ILE A 266 -7.66 17.95 17.87
C ILE A 266 -7.02 18.78 18.98
N ILE A 267 -5.71 19.01 18.89
CA ILE A 267 -4.98 19.91 19.77
C ILE A 267 -4.93 21.28 19.10
N SER A 268 -5.26 22.34 19.84
CA SER A 268 -5.22 23.69 19.28
C SER A 268 -3.77 24.19 19.15
N PHE A 269 -3.54 25.06 18.16
CA PHE A 269 -2.23 25.70 17.99
C PHE A 269 -1.83 26.57 19.19
N GLU A 270 -2.82 27.15 19.89
CA GLU A 270 -2.59 27.94 21.11
C GLU A 270 -2.02 27.07 22.24
N ASP A 271 -2.57 25.88 22.45
CA ASP A 271 -2.09 24.93 23.46
C ASP A 271 -0.62 24.51 23.20
N LEU A 272 -0.24 24.43 21.93
CA LEU A 272 1.12 24.14 21.48
C LEU A 272 2.01 25.38 21.40
N GLY A 273 1.53 26.55 21.82
CA GLY A 273 2.28 27.81 21.83
C GLY A 273 2.66 28.34 20.45
N VAL A 274 1.96 27.91 19.39
CA VAL A 274 2.16 28.38 18.02
C VAL A 274 1.44 29.71 17.84
N LYS A 275 2.22 30.77 17.51
CA LYS A 275 1.71 32.14 17.40
C LYS A 275 1.43 32.59 15.97
N ASP A 276 2.26 32.16 15.03
CA ASP A 276 2.13 32.48 13.62
C ASP A 276 1.47 31.30 12.90
N ILE A 277 0.14 31.24 13.01
CA ILE A 277 -0.67 30.14 12.47
C ILE A 277 -0.69 30.18 10.94
N ASP A 278 -0.50 31.37 10.35
CA ASP A 278 -0.55 31.58 8.90
C ASP A 278 0.68 31.00 8.19
N ASN A 279 1.80 30.80 8.91
CA ASN A 279 3.08 30.35 8.34
C ASN A 279 3.66 29.13 9.07
N ILE A 280 2.82 28.16 9.43
CA ILE A 280 3.30 26.89 10.00
C ILE A 280 3.98 26.08 8.89
N TYR A 281 5.26 25.78 9.08
CA TYR A 281 5.93 24.78 8.26
C TYR A 281 5.50 23.38 8.70
N TRP A 282 4.95 22.62 7.78
CA TRP A 282 4.66 21.20 7.94
C TRP A 282 5.80 20.40 7.31
N LEU A 283 6.32 19.43 8.06
CA LEU A 283 7.45 18.64 7.57
C LEU A 283 7.06 17.99 6.24
N ARG A 284 7.94 18.12 5.26
CA ARG A 284 7.80 17.49 3.95
C ARG A 284 9.16 17.02 3.48
N LEU A 285 9.18 15.93 2.73
CA LEU A 285 10.39 15.27 2.24
C LEU A 285 10.47 15.48 0.73
N ALA A 286 11.46 16.25 0.27
CA ALA A 286 11.74 16.42 -1.15
C ALA A 286 12.32 15.13 -1.73
N TYR A 287 12.25 14.93 -3.05
CA TYR A 287 12.98 13.83 -3.67
C TYR A 287 14.49 13.91 -3.40
N GLY A 288 15.10 12.76 -3.11
CA GLY A 288 16.50 12.65 -2.71
C GLY A 288 16.73 12.87 -1.22
N GLU A 289 17.91 13.38 -0.88
CA GLU A 289 18.38 13.47 0.51
C GLU A 289 17.71 14.61 1.28
N ASN A 290 17.14 14.27 2.45
CA ASN A 290 16.55 15.20 3.41
C ASN A 290 17.32 15.13 4.73
N GLU A 291 18.06 16.20 5.07
CA GLU A 291 18.69 16.33 6.37
C GLU A 291 17.70 16.93 7.37
N LEU A 292 17.25 16.11 8.32
CA LEU A 292 16.33 16.50 9.37
C LEU A 292 17.06 16.76 10.68
N ARG A 293 16.70 17.84 11.38
CA ARG A 293 17.23 18.21 12.68
C ARG A 293 16.11 18.31 13.71
N PHE A 294 16.26 17.52 14.77
CA PHE A 294 15.33 17.42 15.89
C PHE A 294 15.96 18.05 17.14
N THR A 295 15.20 18.91 17.82
CA THR A 295 15.59 19.46 19.13
C THR A 295 14.45 19.35 20.13
N GLY A 296 14.80 19.41 21.42
CA GLY A 296 13.89 19.09 22.51
C GLY A 296 14.16 17.68 23.04
N ASP A 297 13.68 17.40 24.24
CA ASP A 297 13.84 16.11 24.88
C ASP A 297 12.59 15.25 24.62
N ALA A 298 12.65 14.43 23.58
CA ALA A 298 11.52 13.68 23.06
C ALA A 298 11.97 12.49 22.21
N THR A 299 11.07 11.53 22.01
CA THR A 299 11.15 10.54 20.93
C THR A 299 10.21 10.91 19.80
N PHE A 300 10.66 10.67 18.58
CA PHE A 300 9.95 10.94 17.35
C PHE A 300 9.87 9.65 16.55
N GLU A 301 8.68 9.33 16.10
CA GLU A 301 8.43 8.23 15.18
C GLU A 301 7.85 8.84 13.91
N LEU A 302 8.65 8.86 12.84
CA LEU A 302 8.25 9.37 11.53
C LEU A 302 7.78 8.21 10.68
N ILE A 303 6.58 8.33 10.14
CA ILE A 303 5.88 7.28 9.39
C ILE A 303 5.46 7.84 8.03
N TYR A 304 5.83 7.18 6.95
CA TYR A 304 5.42 7.56 5.59
C TYR A 304 5.51 6.38 4.61
N ARG A 305 5.01 6.59 3.40
CA ARG A 305 5.10 5.67 2.26
C ARG A 305 5.56 6.44 1.03
N GLU A 306 6.35 5.81 0.19
CA GLU A 306 6.80 6.41 -1.06
C GLU A 306 5.90 5.96 -2.22
N PRO A 307 5.35 6.89 -3.03
CA PRO A 307 4.60 6.51 -4.21
C PRO A 307 5.52 5.92 -5.29
N ARG A 308 5.05 4.84 -5.91
CA ARG A 308 5.66 4.10 -7.01
C ARG A 308 4.72 4.11 -8.20
N LYS A 309 5.25 4.42 -9.39
CA LYS A 309 4.46 4.29 -10.62
C LYS A 309 4.32 2.81 -10.92
N VAL A 310 3.11 2.38 -11.25
CA VAL A 310 2.73 0.99 -11.51
C VAL A 310 1.98 0.90 -12.84
N GLY A 311 1.79 -0.30 -13.39
CA GLY A 311 1.03 -0.53 -14.64
C GLY A 311 1.87 -0.66 -15.92
N ALA A 312 3.21 -0.63 -15.84
CA ALA A 312 4.07 -0.89 -16.99
C ALA A 312 5.18 -1.90 -16.68
N PHE A 313 4.82 -2.96 -15.95
CA PHE A 313 5.74 -4.02 -15.59
C PHE A 313 5.18 -5.38 -16.04
N GLY A 314 5.91 -6.00 -16.96
CA GLY A 314 5.78 -7.38 -17.41
C GLY A 314 7.14 -7.93 -17.76
#